data_AF-A0A7C6CGU1-F1
#
_entry.id   AF-A0A7C6CGU1-F1
#
_cell.length_a   1.000
_cell.length_b   1.000
_cell.length_c   1.000
_cell.angle_alpha   90.00
_cell.angle_beta   90.00
_cell.angle_gamma   90.00
#
_symmetry.space_group_name_H-M   'P 1'
#
loop_
_entity.id
_entity.type
_entity.pdbx_description
1 polymer ?
#
loop_
_entity_poly.entity_id
_entity_poly.type
_entity_poly.pdbx_seq_one_letter_code
_entity_poly.pdbx_strand_id
1 'polypeptide(L)'
;MVNASVGQALENALMWSVDMLYSWVLVFLLIGVGIGLTVYLGFPQIKNAKDIFTSISGSRTKALQGVTSFQAFAVGIGTRVGIGNIGGVALALIMGGPGAIFWMWIIALIGMATSFVESV
;
A
#
# COMPACT_ATOMS: atom_id res chain seq x y z
N MET A 1 13.90 11.03 -42.17
CA MET A 1 14.87 11.34 -41.09
C MET A 1 14.28 12.24 -40.01
N VAL A 2 13.51 13.30 -40.34
CA VAL A 2 12.86 14.19 -39.33
C VAL A 2 11.82 13.47 -38.44
N ASN A 3 11.02 12.55 -39.01
CA ASN A 3 9.96 11.84 -38.26
C ASN A 3 10.53 10.93 -37.13
N ALA A 4 11.74 10.37 -37.33
CA ALA A 4 12.42 9.59 -36.31
C ALA A 4 12.94 10.45 -35.15
N SER A 5 13.38 11.69 -35.42
CA SER A 5 13.87 12.61 -34.38
C SER A 5 12.77 13.16 -33.47
N VAL A 6 11.58 13.44 -34.03
CA VAL A 6 10.42 13.89 -33.24
C VAL A 6 9.85 12.73 -32.43
N GLY A 7 9.78 11.52 -33.01
CA GLY A 7 9.40 10.31 -32.28
C GLY A 7 10.32 10.04 -31.09
N GLN A 8 11.64 10.10 -31.30
CA GLN A 8 12.63 9.92 -30.23
C GLN A 8 12.52 10.99 -29.14
N ALA A 9 12.27 12.26 -29.52
CA ALA A 9 12.08 13.34 -28.56
C ALA A 9 10.82 13.13 -27.69
N LEU A 10 9.72 12.65 -28.30
CA LEU A 10 8.50 12.32 -27.58
C LEU A 10 8.71 11.12 -26.63
N GLU A 11 9.35 10.05 -27.10
CA GLU A 11 9.68 8.89 -26.26
C GLU A 11 10.54 9.30 -25.06
N ASN A 12 11.57 10.11 -25.27
CA ASN A 12 12.43 10.58 -24.19
C ASN A 12 11.67 11.44 -23.17
N ALA A 13 10.77 12.32 -23.64
CA ALA A 13 9.94 13.15 -22.77
C ALA A 13 8.92 12.32 -21.96
N LEU A 14 8.33 11.29 -22.59
CA LEU A 14 7.44 10.36 -21.92
C LEU A 14 8.18 9.55 -20.85
N MET A 15 9.33 8.98 -21.18
CA MET A 15 10.13 8.21 -20.24
C MET A 15 10.59 9.07 -19.06
N TRP A 16 11.06 10.29 -19.31
CA TRP A 16 11.41 11.23 -18.24
C TRP A 16 10.23 11.53 -17.31
N SER A 17 9.04 11.74 -17.87
CA SER A 17 7.83 12.00 -17.10
C SER A 17 7.43 10.79 -16.25
N VAL A 18 7.46 9.60 -16.84
CA VAL A 18 7.15 8.34 -16.14
C VAL A 18 8.14 8.09 -15.00
N ASP A 19 9.44 8.24 -15.26
CA ASP A 19 10.50 8.02 -14.28
C ASP A 19 10.40 9.00 -13.11
N MET A 20 10.13 10.28 -13.39
CA MET A 20 9.92 11.30 -12.36
C MET A 20 8.70 10.96 -11.48
N LEU A 21 7.58 10.57 -12.12
CA LEU A 21 6.35 10.24 -11.40
C LEU A 21 6.51 9.00 -10.50
N TYR A 22 7.04 7.90 -11.04
CA TYR A 22 7.17 6.65 -10.31
C TYR A 22 8.28 6.67 -9.26
N SER A 23 9.42 7.30 -9.55
CA SER A 23 10.59 7.20 -8.66
C SER A 23 10.51 8.19 -7.50
N TRP A 24 9.98 9.39 -7.75
CA TRP A 24 10.04 10.49 -6.78
C TRP A 24 8.64 10.92 -6.36
N VAL A 25 7.81 11.38 -7.29
CA VAL A 25 6.56 12.08 -6.95
C VAL A 25 5.61 11.17 -6.17
N LEU A 26 5.33 9.96 -6.67
CA LEU A 26 4.41 9.03 -6.02
C LEU A 26 4.90 8.58 -4.65
N VAL A 27 6.21 8.33 -4.50
CA VAL A 27 6.80 7.89 -3.23
C VAL A 27 6.59 8.95 -2.14
N PHE A 28 6.99 10.20 -2.41
CA PHE A 28 6.84 11.28 -1.44
C PHE A 28 5.37 11.64 -1.18
N LEU A 29 4.52 11.60 -2.22
CA LEU A 29 3.10 11.89 -2.08
C LEU A 29 2.41 10.87 -1.20
N LEU A 30 2.62 9.57 -1.44
CA LEU A 30 1.98 8.51 -0.64
C LEU A 30 2.45 8.52 0.81
N ILE A 31 3.75 8.72 1.04
CA ILE A 31 4.31 8.83 2.40
C ILE A 31 3.75 10.09 3.08
N GLY A 32 3.75 11.24 2.40
CA GLY A 32 3.27 12.51 2.95
C GLY A 32 1.79 12.47 3.31
N VAL A 33 0.94 11.92 2.42
CA VAL A 33 -0.48 11.73 2.68
C VAL A 33 -0.70 10.76 3.84
N GLY A 34 -0.03 9.60 3.85
CA GLY A 34 -0.20 8.62 4.91
C GLY A 34 0.22 9.15 6.29
N ILE A 35 1.33 9.90 6.36
CA ILE A 35 1.75 10.57 7.60
C ILE A 35 0.76 11.67 8.00
N GLY A 36 0.34 12.51 7.05
CA GLY A 36 -0.64 13.58 7.30
C GLY A 36 -1.96 13.04 7.86
N LEU A 37 -2.50 11.98 7.23
CA LEU A 37 -3.70 11.28 7.71
C LEU A 37 -3.47 10.61 9.06
N THR A 38 -2.32 9.97 9.26
CA THR A 38 -1.96 9.36 10.55
C THR A 38 -2.03 10.37 11.69
N VAL A 39 -1.44 11.55 11.51
CA VAL A 39 -1.42 12.59 12.54
C VAL A 39 -2.80 13.21 12.71
N TYR A 40 -3.50 13.51 11.61
CA TYR A 40 -4.83 14.11 11.63
C TYR A 40 -5.87 13.22 12.33
N LEU A 41 -5.80 11.90 12.13
CA LEU A 41 -6.71 10.92 12.73
C LEU A 41 -6.30 10.52 14.16
N GLY A 42 -5.17 11.02 14.67
CA GLY A 42 -4.68 10.72 16.01
C GLY A 42 -4.15 9.30 16.16
N PHE A 43 -3.34 8.83 15.21
CA PHE A 43 -2.72 7.50 15.20
C PHE A 43 -3.75 6.34 15.24
N PRO A 44 -4.64 6.23 14.23
CA PRO A 44 -5.70 5.23 14.20
C PRO A 44 -5.15 3.80 14.28
N GLN A 45 -3.96 3.54 13.72
CA GLN A 45 -3.30 2.24 13.79
C GLN A 45 -2.99 1.78 15.22
N ILE A 46 -2.84 2.68 16.20
CA ILE A 46 -2.60 2.31 17.61
C ILE A 46 -3.93 2.26 18.36
N LYS A 47 -4.78 3.28 18.16
CA LYS A 47 -6.05 3.43 18.88
C LYS A 47 -7.01 2.28 18.59
N ASN A 48 -7.13 1.89 17.32
CA ASN A 48 -8.14 0.93 16.87
C ASN A 48 -7.61 -0.51 16.77
N ALA A 49 -6.30 -0.74 16.99
CA ALA A 49 -5.71 -2.08 16.88
C ALA A 49 -6.38 -3.12 17.79
N LYS A 50 -6.72 -2.74 19.02
CA LYS A 50 -7.39 -3.63 19.99
C LYS A 50 -8.81 -3.99 19.57
N ASP A 51 -9.54 -3.02 19.05
CA ASP A 51 -10.93 -3.21 18.62
C ASP A 51 -10.97 -4.12 17.39
N ILE A 52 -10.07 -3.89 16.42
CA ILE A 52 -9.93 -4.73 15.22
C ILE A 52 -9.65 -6.19 15.62
N PHE A 53 -8.70 -6.44 16.52
CA PHE A 53 -8.35 -7.80 16.93
C PHE A 53 -9.50 -8.50 17.68
N THR A 54 -10.19 -7.77 18.55
CA THR A 54 -11.37 -8.26 19.28
C THR A 54 -12.50 -8.63 18.31
N SER A 55 -12.82 -7.76 17.34
CA SER A 55 -13.88 -8.00 16.36
C SER A 55 -13.59 -9.17 15.40
N ILE A 56 -12.32 -9.34 15.00
CA ILE A 56 -11.92 -10.44 14.11
C ILE A 56 -11.90 -11.79 14.86
N SER A 57 -11.39 -11.82 16.09
CA SER A 57 -11.30 -13.05 16.89
C SER A 57 -12.67 -13.57 17.35
N GLY A 58 -13.60 -12.68 17.70
CA GLY A 58 -14.94 -13.03 18.17
C GLY A 58 -15.95 -13.38 17.08
N SER A 59 -15.71 -13.02 15.81
CA SER A 59 -16.71 -13.15 14.73
C SER A 59 -16.60 -14.44 13.90
N ARG A 60 -15.80 -15.43 14.32
CA ARG A 60 -15.59 -16.66 13.52
C ARG A 60 -16.84 -17.52 13.30
N THR A 61 -17.90 -17.35 14.10
CA THR A 61 -19.03 -18.31 14.12
C THR A 61 -20.43 -17.69 14.06
N LYS A 62 -20.62 -16.40 14.37
CA LYS A 62 -21.94 -15.74 14.35
C LYS A 62 -21.92 -14.50 13.47
N ALA A 63 -22.52 -14.60 12.28
CA ALA A 63 -22.93 -13.43 11.51
C ALA A 63 -24.32 -13.01 11.99
N LEU A 64 -24.49 -11.77 12.44
CA LEU A 64 -25.82 -11.22 12.74
C LEU A 64 -26.63 -11.04 11.45
N GLN A 65 -25.96 -10.72 10.34
CA GLN A 65 -26.49 -10.71 8.97
C GLN A 65 -25.31 -10.66 7.97
N GLY A 66 -25.37 -11.38 6.84
CA GLY A 66 -24.30 -11.35 5.82
C GLY A 66 -23.03 -12.12 6.19
N VAL A 67 -21.86 -11.60 5.80
CA VAL A 67 -20.53 -12.19 6.08
C VAL A 67 -19.98 -11.71 7.43
N THR A 68 -19.24 -12.56 8.13
CA THR A 68 -18.60 -12.19 9.41
C THR A 68 -17.43 -11.22 9.21
N SER A 69 -17.03 -10.50 10.25
CA SER A 69 -15.87 -9.61 10.19
C SER A 69 -14.59 -10.37 9.82
N PHE A 70 -14.43 -11.61 10.29
CA PHE A 70 -13.32 -12.48 9.88
C PHE A 70 -13.41 -12.87 8.40
N GLN A 71 -14.60 -13.18 7.89
CA GLN A 71 -14.78 -13.51 6.47
C GLN A 71 -14.47 -12.29 5.57
N ALA A 72 -14.97 -11.10 5.92
CA ALA A 72 -14.65 -9.86 5.20
C ALA A 72 -13.14 -9.56 5.21
N PHE A 73 -12.49 -9.74 6.36
CA PHE A 73 -11.04 -9.62 6.50
C PHE A 73 -10.28 -10.65 5.65
N ALA A 74 -10.68 -11.92 5.68
CA ALA A 74 -10.04 -12.99 4.91
C ALA A 74 -10.17 -12.76 3.40
N VAL A 75 -11.34 -12.30 2.94
CA VAL A 75 -11.54 -11.88 1.55
C VAL A 75 -10.64 -10.70 1.21
N GLY A 76 -10.58 -9.68 2.08
CA GLY A 76 -9.71 -8.52 1.91
C GLY A 76 -8.23 -8.90 1.78
N ILE A 77 -7.72 -9.77 2.65
CA ILE A 77 -6.34 -10.29 2.55
C ILE A 77 -6.15 -11.10 1.27
N GLY A 78 -7.09 -11.97 0.93
CA GLY A 78 -7.02 -12.80 -0.28
C GLY A 78 -6.88 -11.99 -1.56
N THR A 79 -7.51 -10.81 -1.63
CA THR A 79 -7.37 -9.91 -2.79
C THR A 79 -6.05 -9.14 -2.83
N ARG A 80 -5.41 -8.93 -1.68
CA ARG A 80 -4.18 -8.14 -1.56
C ARG A 80 -2.92 -9.00 -1.54
N VAL A 81 -2.99 -10.29 -1.19
CA VAL A 81 -1.85 -11.21 -1.16
C VAL A 81 -1.82 -12.05 -2.44
N GLY A 82 -0.78 -11.90 -3.25
CA GLY A 82 -0.61 -12.66 -4.48
C GLY A 82 0.86 -12.89 -4.84
N ILE A 83 1.09 -13.66 -5.90
CA ILE A 83 2.43 -14.02 -6.40
C ILE A 83 3.25 -12.77 -6.70
N GLY A 84 2.62 -11.72 -7.23
CA GLY A 84 3.27 -10.44 -7.52
C GLY A 84 3.88 -9.77 -6.28
N ASN A 85 3.20 -9.83 -5.13
CA ASN A 85 3.74 -9.25 -3.89
C ASN A 85 4.91 -10.07 -3.35
N ILE A 86 4.87 -11.40 -3.47
CA ILE A 86 5.99 -12.26 -3.06
C ILE A 86 7.20 -12.00 -3.97
N GLY A 87 6.99 -11.93 -5.28
CA GLY A 87 8.05 -11.58 -6.24
C GLY A 87 8.64 -10.20 -6.00
N GLY A 88 7.79 -9.20 -5.70
CA GLY A 88 8.23 -7.85 -5.34
C GLY A 88 9.07 -7.83 -4.06
N VAL A 89 8.70 -8.58 -3.02
CA VAL A 89 9.49 -8.74 -1.80
C VAL A 89 10.82 -9.41 -2.08
N ALA A 90 10.85 -10.47 -2.91
CA ALA A 90 12.08 -11.12 -3.30
C ALA A 90 13.03 -10.16 -4.04
N LEU A 91 12.52 -9.39 -5.02
CA LEU A 91 13.31 -8.38 -5.74
C LEU A 91 13.84 -7.28 -4.81
N ALA A 92 13.00 -6.78 -3.89
CA ALA A 92 13.40 -5.77 -2.93
C ALA A 92 14.53 -6.25 -2.01
N LEU A 93 14.50 -7.53 -1.61
CA LEU A 93 15.56 -8.15 -0.81
C LEU A 93 16.84 -8.36 -1.61
N ILE A 94 16.73 -8.82 -2.86
CA ILE A 94 17.90 -9.06 -3.72
C ILE A 94 18.60 -7.73 -4.05
N MET A 95 17.84 -6.68 -4.36
CA MET A 95 18.38 -5.39 -4.77
C MET A 95 18.73 -4.48 -3.59
N GLY A 96 17.90 -4.48 -2.53
CA GLY A 96 18.03 -3.58 -1.37
C GLY A 96 18.63 -4.23 -0.13
N GLY A 97 18.90 -5.54 -0.17
CA GLY A 97 19.38 -6.29 0.99
C GLY A 97 18.32 -6.49 2.08
N PRO A 98 18.71 -7.08 3.23
CA PRO A 98 17.78 -7.40 4.32
C PRO A 98 17.13 -6.16 4.96
N GLY A 99 17.74 -4.97 4.82
CA GLY A 99 17.19 -3.71 5.31
C GLY A 99 15.88 -3.28 4.64
N ALA A 100 15.54 -3.85 3.48
CA ALA A 100 14.27 -3.58 2.79
C ALA A 100 13.04 -3.96 3.64
N ILE A 101 13.15 -5.00 4.47
CA ILE A 101 12.04 -5.46 5.33
C ILE A 101 11.64 -4.37 6.32
N PHE A 102 12.61 -3.67 6.90
CA PHE A 102 12.36 -2.59 7.84
C PHE A 102 11.52 -1.49 7.18
N TRP A 103 11.92 -1.06 5.97
CA TRP A 103 11.19 -0.04 5.22
C TRP A 103 9.80 -0.50 4.77
N MET A 104 9.63 -1.78 4.45
CA MET A 104 8.31 -2.35 4.15
C MET A 104 7.36 -2.24 5.34
N TRP A 105 7.81 -2.55 6.55
CA TRP A 105 6.98 -2.38 7.75
C TRP A 105 6.64 -0.91 8.01
N ILE A 106 7.60 0.01 7.87
CA ILE A 106 7.35 1.45 8.03
C ILE A 106 6.29 1.94 7.04
N ILE A 107 6.42 1.60 5.76
CA ILE A 107 5.46 2.01 4.73
C ILE A 107 4.10 1.35 4.96
N ALA A 108 4.06 0.09 5.41
CA ALA A 108 2.81 -0.57 5.80
C ALA A 108 2.11 0.15 6.96
N LEU A 109 2.86 0.59 7.97
CA LEU A 109 2.32 1.37 9.09
C LEU A 109 1.71 2.70 8.62
N ILE A 110 2.41 3.40 7.73
CA ILE A 110 1.96 4.69 7.17
C ILE A 110 0.70 4.49 6.29
N GLY A 111 0.69 3.44 5.47
CA GLY A 111 -0.42 3.14 4.56
C GLY A 111 -1.71 2.68 5.25
N MET A 112 -1.64 2.19 6.50
CA MET A 112 -2.83 1.81 7.27
C MET A 112 -3.80 2.98 7.48
N ALA A 113 -3.31 4.19 7.71
CA ALA A 113 -4.16 5.37 7.89
C ALA A 113 -4.93 5.71 6.61
N THR A 114 -4.29 5.62 5.44
CA THR A 114 -4.95 5.82 4.14
C THR A 114 -6.02 4.76 3.90
N SER A 115 -5.71 3.48 4.09
CA SER A 115 -6.69 2.40 3.93
C SER A 115 -7.86 2.51 4.90
N PHE A 116 -7.66 3.08 6.10
CA PHE A 116 -8.73 3.33 7.06
C PHE A 116 -9.71 4.38 6.53
N VAL A 117 -9.22 5.51 6.00
CA VAL A 117 -10.06 6.56 5.41
C VAL A 117 -10.81 6.07 4.18
N GLU A 118 -10.19 5.24 3.35
CA GLU A 118 -10.85 4.66 2.17
C GLU A 118 -11.97 3.67 2.50
N SER A 119 -11.97 3.13 3.73
CA SER A 119 -12.94 2.12 4.16
C SER A 119 -14.09 2.70 5.01
N VAL A 120 -14.08 4.02 5.28
CA VAL A 120 -15.14 4.78 5.95
C VAL A 120 -16.08 5.35 4.91
#